data_AF-A0A935VXR2-F1
#
_entry.id   AF-A0A935VXR2-F1
#
_cell.length_a   1.000
_cell.length_b   1.000
_cell.length_c   1.000
_cell.angle_alpha   90.00
_cell.angle_beta   90.00
_cell.angle_gamma   90.00
#
_symmetry.space_group_name_H-M   'P 1'
#
loop_
_entity.id
_entity.type
_entity.pdbx_description
1 polymer ?
#
loop_
_entity_poly.entity_id
_entity_poly.type
_entity_poly.pdbx_seq_one_letter_code
_entity_poly.pdbx_strand_id
1 'polypeptide(L)'
;MSKRLLRVAAFVAITLLLTWLWNEGGRMAYGRFLKAVAPPIYDLLGFDGARVGAFRQRYVNFVPFIGLVLVTPGLSRKRRLLGLAIGLVVLFCGHLALNLTEVGRGRARHLPILPSLVSDTLPFLVWLGVAAPMLVQWLPGGPASTATDPGAEAIAEPPATAIERSTTPEA
;
A
#
# COMPACT_ATOMS: atom_id res chain seq x y z
N MET A 1 3.38 -22.69 12.43
CA MET A 1 3.81 -21.27 12.41
C MET A 1 2.57 -20.37 12.38
N SER A 2 2.48 -19.33 13.22
CA SER A 2 1.29 -18.46 13.24
C SER A 2 1.18 -17.66 11.93
N LYS A 3 -0.04 -17.43 11.42
CA LYS A 3 -0.28 -16.61 10.21
C LYS A 3 0.36 -15.21 10.31
N ARG A 4 0.47 -14.68 11.53
CA ARG A 4 1.13 -13.39 11.82
C ARG A 4 2.64 -13.47 11.56
N LEU A 5 3.30 -14.51 12.08
CA LEU A 5 4.74 -14.70 11.90
C LEU A 5 5.09 -14.89 10.41
N LEU A 6 4.26 -15.62 9.66
CA LEU A 6 4.46 -15.81 8.21
C LEU A 6 4.40 -14.48 7.45
N ARG A 7 3.49 -13.58 7.82
CA ARG A 7 3.38 -12.25 7.19
C ARG A 7 4.58 -11.36 7.49
N VAL A 8 5.08 -11.39 8.72
CA VAL A 8 6.31 -10.67 9.11
C VAL A 8 7.50 -11.23 8.35
N ALA A 9 7.64 -12.55 8.28
CA ALA A 9 8.71 -13.20 7.52
C ALA A 9 8.65 -12.84 6.03
N ALA A 10 7.45 -12.86 5.42
CA ALA A 10 7.25 -12.44 4.04
C ALA A 10 7.62 -10.97 3.82
N PHE A 11 7.26 -10.08 4.73
CA PHE A 11 7.61 -8.66 4.67
C PHE A 11 9.12 -8.46 4.69
N VAL A 12 9.80 -9.12 5.63
CA VAL A 12 11.26 -9.07 5.75
C VAL A 12 11.93 -9.63 4.49
N ALA A 13 11.50 -10.79 4.00
CA ALA A 13 12.06 -11.40 2.80
C ALA A 13 11.90 -10.49 1.55
N ILE A 14 10.71 -9.94 1.34
CA ILE A 14 10.43 -9.05 0.20
C ILE A 14 11.27 -7.77 0.30
N THR A 15 11.32 -7.14 1.47
CA THR A 15 12.07 -5.88 1.65
C THR A 15 13.57 -6.09 1.53
N LEU A 16 14.13 -7.19 2.03
CA LEU A 16 15.54 -7.53 1.83
C LEU A 16 15.86 -7.73 0.34
N LEU A 17 15.05 -8.51 -0.38
CA LEU A 17 15.23 -8.76 -1.81
C LEU A 17 15.16 -7.46 -2.62
N LEU A 18 14.15 -6.62 -2.36
CA LEU A 18 13.99 -5.34 -3.04
C LEU A 18 15.11 -4.36 -2.69
N THR A 19 15.59 -4.35 -1.45
CA THR A 19 16.74 -3.52 -1.04
C THR A 19 18.02 -3.97 -1.75
N TRP A 20 18.25 -5.28 -1.85
CA TRP A 20 19.38 -5.81 -2.60
C TRP A 20 19.31 -5.41 -4.08
N LEU A 21 18.16 -5.62 -4.73
CA LEU A 21 17.94 -5.25 -6.14
C LEU A 21 18.11 -3.73 -6.36
N TRP A 22 17.66 -2.93 -5.40
CA TRP A 22 17.85 -1.49 -5.41
C TRP A 22 19.33 -1.09 -5.36
N ASN A 23 20.11 -1.75 -4.52
CA ASN A 23 21.54 -1.47 -4.36
C ASN A 23 22.37 -1.92 -5.56
N GLU A 24 22.07 -3.08 -6.16
CA GLU A 24 22.80 -3.62 -7.32
C GLU A 24 22.64 -2.77 -8.59
N GLY A 25 21.46 -2.19 -8.81
CA GLY A 25 21.24 -1.43 -10.05
C GLY A 25 20.09 -0.45 -10.00
N GLY A 26 19.08 -0.69 -9.16
CA GLY A 26 17.88 0.15 -9.08
C GLY A 26 18.23 1.62 -8.81
N ARG A 27 19.15 1.90 -7.89
CA ARG A 27 19.59 3.26 -7.56
C ARG A 27 20.18 3.99 -8.76
N MET A 28 21.03 3.31 -9.53
CA MET A 28 21.68 3.89 -10.71
C MET A 28 20.69 4.09 -11.86
N ALA A 29 19.82 3.11 -12.10
CA ALA A 29 18.77 3.19 -13.11
C ALA A 29 17.79 4.32 -12.81
N TYR A 30 17.31 4.40 -11.57
CA TYR A 30 16.36 5.42 -11.14
C TYR A 30 16.97 6.84 -11.16
N GLY A 31 18.23 6.99 -10.74
CA GLY A 31 18.89 8.29 -10.84
C GLY A 31 19.10 8.74 -12.29
N ARG A 32 19.39 7.81 -13.22
CA ARG A 32 19.42 8.12 -14.66
C ARG A 32 18.05 8.52 -15.20
N PHE A 33 17.01 7.78 -14.80
CA PHE A 33 15.63 8.10 -15.14
C PHE A 33 15.23 9.51 -14.66
N LEU A 34 15.49 9.84 -13.39
CA LEU A 34 15.20 11.18 -12.85
C LEU A 34 15.96 12.28 -13.60
N LYS A 35 17.25 12.06 -13.92
CA LYS A 35 18.02 13.04 -14.70
C LYS A 35 17.45 13.29 -16.10
N ALA A 36 16.81 12.28 -16.70
CA ALA A 36 16.18 12.41 -18.00
C ALA A 36 14.80 13.09 -17.93
N VAL A 37 13.99 12.74 -16.91
CA VAL A 37 12.57 13.14 -16.85
C VAL A 37 12.35 14.43 -16.05
N ALA A 38 13.16 14.70 -15.03
CA ALA A 38 12.91 15.85 -14.16
C ALA A 38 13.15 17.21 -14.85
N PRO A 39 14.22 17.44 -15.65
CA PRO A 39 14.43 18.73 -16.30
C PRO A 39 13.23 19.24 -17.12
N PRO A 40 12.62 18.48 -18.05
CA PRO A 40 11.48 18.99 -18.80
C PRO A 40 10.26 19.26 -17.92
N ILE A 41 10.08 18.50 -16.82
CA ILE A 41 9.02 18.79 -15.85
C ILE A 41 9.29 20.10 -15.11
N TYR A 42 10.54 20.34 -14.71
CA TYR A 42 10.92 21.57 -14.03
C TYR A 42 10.79 22.79 -14.94
N ASP A 43 11.24 22.69 -16.19
CA ASP A 43 11.09 23.76 -17.18
C ASP A 43 9.60 24.07 -17.42
N LEU A 44 8.73 23.04 -17.53
CA LEU A 44 7.27 23.21 -17.65
C LEU A 44 6.64 23.93 -16.45
N LEU A 45 7.22 23.76 -15.26
CA LEU A 45 6.77 24.41 -14.02
C LEU A 45 7.41 25.79 -13.80
N GLY A 46 8.24 26.27 -14.72
CA GLY A 46 8.91 27.58 -14.65
C GLY A 46 10.19 27.60 -13.80
N PHE A 47 10.79 26.44 -13.54
CA PHE A 47 12.07 26.32 -12.83
C PHE A 47 13.23 26.14 -13.82
N ASP A 48 13.44 27.15 -14.67
CA ASP A 48 14.44 27.10 -15.74
C ASP A 48 15.84 26.77 -15.23
N GLY A 49 16.48 25.78 -15.86
CA GLY A 49 17.85 25.38 -15.50
C GLY A 49 17.96 24.57 -14.21
N ALA A 50 16.85 24.24 -13.54
CA ALA A 50 16.85 23.30 -12.43
C ALA A 50 17.31 21.92 -12.89
N ARG A 51 18.21 21.30 -12.11
CA ARG A 51 18.77 19.97 -12.41
C ARG A 51 18.72 19.11 -11.16
N VAL A 52 18.59 17.80 -11.37
CA VAL A 52 18.57 16.80 -10.30
C VAL A 52 19.97 16.70 -9.68
N GLY A 53 20.05 16.89 -8.36
CA GLY A 53 21.26 16.66 -7.57
C GLY A 53 21.73 15.20 -7.67
N ALA A 54 23.00 14.94 -7.36
CA ALA A 54 23.55 13.59 -7.45
C ALA A 54 22.82 12.59 -6.53
N PHE A 55 22.54 11.40 -7.08
CA PHE A 55 21.97 10.19 -6.46
C PHE A 55 21.70 10.26 -4.95
N ARG A 56 20.48 10.64 -4.55
CA ARG A 56 20.11 10.58 -3.12
C ARG A 56 19.94 9.13 -2.68
N GLN A 57 20.61 8.80 -1.57
CA GLN A 57 20.45 7.51 -0.90
C GLN A 57 19.02 7.31 -0.35
N ARG A 58 18.27 8.39 -0.14
CA ARG A 58 16.92 8.39 0.46
C ARG A 58 15.80 7.94 -0.47
N TYR A 59 16.06 7.71 -1.76
CA TYR A 59 15.03 7.20 -2.67
C TYR A 59 14.64 5.73 -2.41
N VAL A 60 15.17 5.09 -1.36
CA VAL A 60 14.85 3.71 -0.98
C VAL A 60 13.48 3.56 -0.31
N ASN A 61 12.81 4.66 0.05
CA ASN A 61 11.56 4.64 0.83
C ASN A 61 10.39 3.93 0.14
N PHE A 62 10.46 3.69 -1.18
CA PHE A 62 9.45 2.88 -1.88
C PHE A 62 9.54 1.39 -1.51
N VAL A 63 10.70 0.89 -1.07
CA VAL A 63 10.91 -0.53 -0.72
C VAL A 63 9.99 -0.98 0.42
N PRO A 64 9.99 -0.33 1.61
CA PRO A 64 9.06 -0.69 2.67
C PRO A 64 7.60 -0.50 2.25
N PHE A 65 7.28 0.50 1.42
CA PHE A 65 5.93 0.69 0.88
C PHE A 65 5.45 -0.48 0.02
N ILE A 66 6.25 -0.90 -0.97
CA ILE A 66 5.92 -2.06 -1.81
C ILE A 66 5.75 -3.30 -0.92
N GLY A 67 6.69 -3.53 0.00
CA GLY A 67 6.62 -4.62 0.97
C GLY A 67 5.31 -4.63 1.74
N LEU A 68 4.93 -3.50 2.32
CA LEU A 68 3.69 -3.35 3.09
C LEU A 68 2.44 -3.64 2.23
N VAL A 69 2.33 -3.05 1.03
CA VAL A 69 1.16 -3.28 0.15
C VAL A 69 1.06 -4.76 -0.27
N LEU A 70 2.19 -5.42 -0.54
CA LEU A 70 2.22 -6.83 -0.96
C LEU A 70 1.89 -7.80 0.19
N VAL A 71 2.24 -7.47 1.44
CA VAL A 71 1.94 -8.36 2.58
C VAL A 71 0.63 -8.04 3.29
N THR A 72 0.02 -6.88 3.01
CA THR A 72 -1.23 -6.48 3.66
C THR A 72 -2.33 -7.49 3.32
N PRO A 73 -2.90 -8.20 4.31
CA PRO A 73 -3.93 -9.20 4.07
C PRO A 73 -5.26 -8.56 3.67
N GLY A 74 -6.13 -9.32 2.98
CA GLY A 74 -7.49 -8.88 2.64
C GLY A 74 -7.59 -7.83 1.52
N LEU A 75 -6.49 -7.23 1.08
CA LEU A 75 -6.51 -6.38 -0.11
C LEU A 75 -6.75 -7.20 -1.38
N SER A 76 -7.77 -6.82 -2.15
CA SER A 76 -8.01 -7.37 -3.48
C SER A 76 -6.85 -7.05 -4.44
N ARG A 77 -6.62 -7.91 -5.44
CA ARG A 77 -5.52 -7.71 -6.42
C ARG A 77 -5.62 -6.35 -7.12
N LYS A 78 -6.82 -5.95 -7.55
CA LYS A 78 -7.08 -4.65 -8.17
C LYS A 78 -6.64 -3.50 -7.27
N ARG A 79 -6.97 -3.56 -5.98
CA ARG A 79 -6.64 -2.51 -5.01
C ARG A 79 -5.15 -2.46 -4.69
N ARG A 80 -4.47 -3.61 -4.63
CA ARG A 80 -3.01 -3.69 -4.51
C ARG A 80 -2.33 -3.03 -5.70
N LEU A 81 -2.71 -3.40 -6.92
CA LEU A 81 -2.12 -2.86 -8.15
C LEU A 81 -2.37 -1.35 -8.26
N LEU A 82 -3.61 -0.91 -8.01
CA LEU A 82 -3.95 0.51 -8.02
C LEU A 82 -3.20 1.28 -6.93
N GLY A 83 -3.11 0.72 -5.72
CA GLY A 83 -2.37 1.31 -4.61
C GLY A 83 -0.88 1.43 -4.89
N LEU A 84 -0.26 0.40 -5.47
CA LEU A 84 1.13 0.43 -5.93
C LEU A 84 1.32 1.49 -7.01
N ALA A 85 0.46 1.53 -8.02
CA ALA A 85 0.57 2.50 -9.11
C ALA A 85 0.47 3.95 -8.59
N ILE A 86 -0.59 4.26 -7.82
CA ILE A 86 -0.78 5.59 -7.23
C ILE A 86 0.38 5.92 -6.29
N GLY A 87 0.79 5.01 -5.41
CA GLY A 87 1.85 5.29 -4.45
C GLY A 87 3.22 5.50 -5.08
N LEU A 88 3.56 4.74 -6.13
CA LEU A 88 4.79 4.97 -6.87
C LEU A 88 4.80 6.34 -7.57
N VAL A 89 3.65 6.77 -8.13
CA VAL A 89 3.52 8.12 -8.70
C VAL A 89 3.69 9.19 -7.63
N VAL A 90 3.02 9.06 -6.49
CA VAL A 90 3.12 10.03 -5.38
C VAL A 90 4.55 10.10 -4.83
N LEU A 91 5.23 8.96 -4.67
CA LEU A 91 6.64 8.90 -4.26
C LEU A 91 7.57 9.56 -5.30
N PHE A 92 7.34 9.30 -6.58
CA PHE A 92 8.08 9.94 -7.66
C PHE A 92 7.92 11.47 -7.62
N CYS A 93 6.70 11.97 -7.49
CA CYS A 93 6.43 13.40 -7.32
C CYS A 93 7.12 13.96 -6.05
N GLY A 94 7.11 13.22 -4.94
CA GLY A 94 7.85 13.59 -3.73
C GLY A 94 9.36 13.71 -3.96
N HIS A 95 9.94 12.77 -4.71
CA HIS A 95 11.35 12.84 -5.12
C HIS A 95 11.63 14.05 -6.02
N LEU A 96 10.74 14.39 -6.96
CA LEU A 96 10.87 15.59 -7.79
C LEU A 96 10.85 16.87 -6.95
N ALA A 97 9.88 16.99 -6.03
CA ALA A 97 9.76 18.15 -5.15
C ALA A 97 11.00 18.28 -4.24
N LEU A 98 11.48 17.18 -3.67
CA LEU A 98 12.64 17.18 -2.78
C LEU A 98 13.95 17.53 -3.51
N ASN A 99 14.08 17.18 -4.79
CA ASN A 99 15.19 17.67 -5.62
C ASN A 99 15.11 19.18 -5.87
N LEU A 100 13.91 19.71 -6.11
CA LEU A 100 13.72 21.13 -6.38
C LEU A 100 14.12 22.00 -5.18
N THR A 101 13.93 21.52 -3.96
CA THR A 101 14.36 22.23 -2.75
C THR A 101 15.87 22.48 -2.65
N GLU A 102 16.70 21.74 -3.40
CA GLU A 102 18.16 21.99 -3.47
C GLU A 102 18.52 23.10 -4.44
N VAL A 103 17.75 23.27 -5.51
CA VAL A 103 18.01 24.31 -6.51
C VAL A 103 17.82 25.69 -5.87
N GLY A 104 16.76 25.86 -5.06
CA GLY A 104 16.44 27.13 -4.43
C GLY A 104 17.32 27.55 -3.25
N ARG A 105 18.13 26.65 -2.66
CA ARG A 105 18.94 26.95 -1.45
C ARG A 105 20.45 27.05 -1.72
N GLY A 106 20.86 27.03 -2.99
CA GLY A 106 22.24 26.74 -3.36
C GLY A 106 22.60 25.30 -2.95
N ARG A 107 23.81 24.82 -3.29
CA ARG A 107 24.31 23.49 -2.87
C ARG A 107 24.58 23.39 -1.36
N ALA A 108 23.63 23.83 -0.52
CA ALA A 108 23.68 23.68 0.91
C ALA A 108 23.88 22.20 1.25
N ARG A 109 24.92 21.91 2.03
CA ARG A 109 25.32 20.54 2.42
C ARG A 109 24.25 19.81 3.25
N HIS A 110 23.23 20.52 3.73
CA HIS A 110 22.20 19.98 4.60
C HIS A 110 20.85 19.94 3.90
N LEU A 111 20.28 18.75 3.89
CA LEU A 111 18.93 18.48 3.43
C LEU A 111 17.91 19.27 4.27
N PRO A 112 16.87 19.85 3.63
CA PRO A 112 15.73 20.38 4.36
C PRO A 112 15.12 19.29 5.24
N ILE A 113 15.21 19.41 6.56
CA ILE A 113 14.72 18.39 7.51
C ILE A 113 13.24 18.11 7.26
N LEU A 114 12.42 19.17 7.17
CA LEU A 114 10.98 19.04 7.04
C LEU A 114 10.55 18.38 5.70
N PRO A 115 10.98 18.86 4.51
CA PRO A 115 10.72 18.15 3.25
C PRO A 115 11.22 16.70 3.23
N SER A 116 12.36 16.43 3.85
CA SER A 116 12.88 15.05 3.95
C SER A 116 11.98 14.17 4.80
N LEU A 117 11.57 14.65 5.97
CA LEU A 117 10.67 13.92 6.86
C LEU A 117 9.30 13.66 6.21
N VAL A 118 8.77 14.64 5.47
CA VAL A 118 7.53 14.47 4.70
C VAL A 118 7.72 13.40 3.62
N SER A 119 8.82 13.45 2.86
CA SER A 119 9.13 12.44 1.84
C SER A 119 9.35 11.04 2.43
N ASP A 120 9.89 10.96 3.66
CA ASP A 120 10.16 9.71 4.36
C ASP A 120 8.87 9.09 4.93
N THR A 121 7.90 9.91 5.34
CA THR A 121 6.61 9.45 5.91
C THR A 121 5.53 9.19 4.86
N LEU A 122 5.60 9.87 3.71
CA LEU A 122 4.66 9.75 2.60
C LEU A 122 4.36 8.31 2.14
N PRO A 123 5.34 7.40 1.97
CA PRO A 123 5.04 6.00 1.61
C PRO A 123 4.14 5.31 2.62
N PHE A 124 4.33 5.58 3.91
CA PHE A 124 3.51 5.01 4.98
C PHE A 124 2.09 5.59 4.95
N LEU A 125 1.95 6.90 4.74
CA LEU A 125 0.63 7.56 4.62
C LEU A 125 -0.16 7.03 3.42
N VAL A 126 0.49 6.83 2.27
CA VAL A 126 -0.15 6.23 1.10
C VAL A 126 -0.58 4.80 1.41
N TRP A 127 0.28 4.01 2.05
CA TRP A 127 -0.09 2.66 2.47
C TRP A 127 -1.31 2.66 3.40
N LEU A 128 -1.40 3.56 4.38
CA LEU A 128 -2.57 3.69 5.26
C LEU A 128 -3.84 3.92 4.45
N GLY A 129 -3.83 4.82 3.45
CA GLY A 129 -4.97 5.03 2.56
C GLY A 129 -5.34 3.78 1.75
N VAL A 130 -4.34 3.09 1.20
CA VAL A 130 -4.53 1.82 0.46
C VAL A 130 -5.01 0.70 1.39
N ALA A 131 -4.62 0.68 2.65
CA ALA A 131 -4.98 -0.35 3.62
C ALA A 131 -6.27 -0.03 4.40
N ALA A 132 -6.76 1.21 4.38
CA ALA A 132 -7.79 1.72 5.28
C ALA A 132 -9.02 0.80 5.50
N PRO A 133 -9.75 0.33 4.47
CA PRO A 133 -10.82 -0.67 4.60
C PRO A 133 -10.47 -1.92 5.39
N MET A 134 -9.24 -2.40 5.32
CA MET A 134 -8.78 -3.56 6.11
C MET A 134 -8.41 -3.15 7.53
N LEU A 135 -7.80 -1.99 7.71
CA LEU A 135 -7.44 -1.46 9.03
C LEU A 135 -8.69 -1.13 9.86
N VAL A 136 -9.75 -0.62 9.23
CA VAL A 136 -11.03 -0.32 9.88
C VAL A 136 -11.68 -1.58 10.45
N GLN A 137 -11.51 -2.74 9.80
CA GLN A 137 -11.99 -4.03 10.31
C GLN A 137 -11.24 -4.50 11.56
N TRP A 138 -10.08 -3.92 11.88
CA TRP A 138 -9.29 -4.27 13.07
C TRP A 138 -9.57 -3.35 14.26
N LEU A 139 -10.34 -2.27 14.06
CA LEU A 139 -10.72 -1.37 15.14
C LEU A 139 -11.85 -1.99 15.99
N PRO A 140 -11.80 -1.85 17.33
CA PRO A 140 -12.91 -2.24 18.20
C PRO A 140 -14.19 -1.49 17.76
N GLY A 141 -15.26 -2.22 17.44
CA GLY A 141 -16.51 -1.64 16.96
C GLY A 141 -16.58 -1.35 15.46
N GLY A 142 -15.59 -1.79 14.67
CA GLY A 142 -15.73 -1.83 13.20
C GLY A 142 -16.95 -2.67 12.80
N PRO A 143 -17.55 -2.43 11.61
CA PRO A 143 -18.71 -3.20 11.15
C PRO A 143 -18.32 -4.66 11.26
N ALA A 144 -18.96 -5.37 12.21
CA ALA A 144 -18.66 -6.76 12.47
C ALA A 144 -18.65 -7.45 11.12
N SER A 145 -17.61 -8.23 10.83
CA SER A 145 -17.58 -9.04 9.63
C SER A 145 -18.77 -9.98 9.74
N THR A 146 -19.93 -9.56 9.21
CA THR A 146 -21.10 -10.36 8.91
C THR A 146 -20.74 -11.25 7.71
N ALA A 147 -19.55 -11.84 7.75
CA ALA A 147 -19.27 -13.08 7.07
C ALA A 147 -20.14 -14.10 7.79
N THR A 148 -21.40 -14.09 7.36
CA THR A 148 -22.29 -15.23 7.20
C THR A 148 -21.59 -16.48 7.66
N ASP A 149 -21.92 -16.93 8.86
CA ASP A 149 -21.70 -18.31 9.25
C ASP A 149 -22.69 -19.12 8.41
N PRO A 150 -22.28 -19.76 7.30
CA PRO A 150 -23.23 -20.45 6.42
C PRO A 150 -23.83 -21.69 7.10
N GLY A 151 -23.42 -21.99 8.34
CA GLY A 151 -23.98 -23.06 9.17
C GLY A 151 -25.15 -22.65 10.07
N ALA A 152 -25.50 -21.36 10.19
CA ALA A 152 -26.54 -20.92 11.11
C ALA A 152 -27.98 -20.94 10.53
N GLU A 153 -28.15 -21.19 9.23
CA GLU A 153 -29.45 -21.12 8.54
C GLU A 153 -30.03 -22.49 8.12
N ALA A 154 -29.45 -23.60 8.59
CA ALA A 154 -29.82 -24.96 8.15
C ALA A 154 -30.51 -25.83 9.23
N ILE A 155 -31.09 -25.24 10.28
CA ILE A 155 -31.97 -25.95 11.23
C ILE A 155 -33.25 -25.15 11.46
N ALA A 156 -33.96 -24.82 10.38
CA ALA A 156 -35.40 -24.66 10.46
C ALA A 156 -35.99 -26.01 10.07
N GLU A 157 -36.17 -26.90 11.05
CA GLU A 157 -36.97 -28.11 10.87
C GLU A 157 -38.36 -27.72 10.33
N PRO A 158 -38.82 -28.31 9.21
CA PRO A 158 -40.19 -28.09 8.77
C PRO A 158 -41.15 -28.67 9.84
N PRO A 159 -42.22 -27.94 10.22
CA PRO A 159 -43.18 -28.44 11.20
C PRO A 159 -43.80 -29.74 10.68
N ALA A 160 -43.78 -30.77 11.52
CA ALA A 160 -44.44 -32.04 11.29
C ALA A 160 -45.89 -31.79 10.89
N THR A 161 -46.23 -32.12 9.65
CA THR A 161 -47.58 -32.09 9.14
C THR A 161 -48.37 -33.17 9.86
N ALA A 162 -49.34 -32.74 10.67
CA ALA A 162 -50.32 -33.59 11.31
C ALA A 162 -51.15 -34.30 10.22
N ILE A 163 -51.00 -35.62 10.13
CA ILE A 163 -51.87 -36.48 9.33
C ILE A 163 -53.07 -36.84 10.21
N GLU A 164 -54.17 -36.09 10.07
CA GLU A 164 -55.49 -36.51 10.57
C GLU A 164 -55.93 -37.74 9.76
N ARG A 165 -55.93 -38.93 10.39
CA ARG A 165 -56.69 -40.08 9.88
C ARG A 165 -58.10 -40.03 10.46
N SER A 166 -59.02 -39.53 9.65
CA SER A 166 -60.46 -39.73 9.84
C SER A 166 -60.79 -41.21 9.63
N THR A 167 -61.26 -41.88 10.68
CA THR A 167 -61.91 -43.19 10.59
C THR A 167 -63.41 -42.99 10.75
N THR A 168 -64.13 -43.04 9.64
CA THR A 168 -65.58 -43.20 9.61
C THR A 168 -65.95 -44.65 9.93
N PRO A 169 -66.99 -44.89 10.76
CA PRO A 169 -67.60 -46.20 10.92
C PRO A 169 -68.72 -46.38 9.88
N GLU A 170 -68.77 -47.53 9.21
CA GLU A 170 -69.99 -48.01 8.56
C GLU A 170 -70.52 -49.23 9.31
N ALA A 171 -71.86 -49.29 9.33
CA ALA A 171 -72.74 -50.04 10.21
C ALA A 171 -73.03 -51.47 9.74
#